data_AF-A0A9P0BBK7-F1
#
_entry.id   AF-A0A9P0BBK7-F1
#
_cell.length_a   1.000
_cell.length_b   1.000
_cell.length_c   1.000
_cell.angle_alpha   90.00
_cell.angle_beta   90.00
_cell.angle_gamma   90.00
#
_symmetry.space_group_name_H-M   'P 1'
#
loop_
_entity.id
_entity.type
_entity.pdbx_description
1 polymer ?
#
loop_
_entity_poly.entity_id
_entity_poly.type
_entity_poly.pdbx_seq_one_letter_code
_entity_poly.pdbx_strand_id
1 'polypeptide(L)' 'MRCGIFVCNLDNQSKKNPLNKDKFHRFPKNFDFCKQWLNAIKRTASVSSKHFLDSDYNYNTNS' A
#
# COMPACT_ATOMS: atom_id res chain seq x y z
N MET A 1 9.41 -1.88 -6.94
CA MET A 1 9.10 -1.37 -5.59
C MET A 1 8.38 -2.49 -4.86
N ARG A 2 8.97 -3.03 -3.79
CA ARG A 2 8.40 -4.16 -3.05
C ARG A 2 7.39 -3.69 -2.00
N CYS A 3 6.31 -4.46 -1.83
CA CYS A 3 5.35 -4.25 -0.74
C CYS A 3 6.07 -4.34 0.62
N GLY A 4 5.73 -3.43 1.53
CA GLY A 4 6.35 -3.33 2.86
C GLY A 4 5.80 -4.31 3.89
N ILE A 5 4.65 -4.92 3.60
CA ILE A 5 4.05 -5.96 4.44
C ILE A 5 4.96 -7.19 4.44
N PHE A 6 5.34 -7.66 5.63
CA PHE A 6 6.33 -8.71 5.81
C PHE A 6 6.03 -10.00 5.04
N VAL A 7 4.75 -10.39 4.99
CA VAL A 7 4.29 -11.61 4.30
C VAL A 7 3.97 -11.39 2.82
N CYS A 8 4.13 -10.16 2.32
CA CYS A 8 3.80 -9.83 0.94
C CYS A 8 5.04 -9.86 0.03
N ASN A 9 5.00 -10.73 -0.98
CA ASN A 9 6.06 -10.84 -2.00
C ASN A 9 5.76 -10.06 -3.28
N LEU A 10 4.76 -9.18 -3.27
CA LEU A 10 4.45 -8.33 -4.42
C LEU A 10 5.56 -7.31 -4.65
N ASP A 11 6.05 -7.26 -5.89
CA ASP A 11 7.00 -6.26 -6.36
C ASP A 11 6.49 -5.57 -7.63
N ASN A 12 6.46 -4.25 -7.58
CA ASN A 12 6.22 -3.35 -8.71
C ASN A 12 7.34 -3.38 -9.77
N GLN A 13 8.41 -4.18 -9.59
CA GLN A 13 9.40 -4.46 -10.65
C GLN A 13 8.88 -5.40 -11.73
N SER A 14 7.61 -5.83 -11.65
CA SER A 14 6.93 -6.68 -12.63
C SER A 14 6.68 -5.95 -13.98
N LYS A 15 7.72 -5.40 -14.63
CA LYS A 15 7.68 -4.88 -16.01
C LYS A 15 7.31 -5.95 -17.05
N LYS A 16 7.14 -7.21 -16.66
CA LYS A 16 6.88 -8.34 -17.56
C LYS A 16 5.40 -8.77 -17.64
N ASN A 17 4.49 -8.21 -16.83
CA ASN A 17 3.07 -8.60 -16.90
C ASN A 17 2.12 -7.40 -16.71
N PRO A 18 1.53 -6.84 -17.80
CA PRO A 18 0.60 -5.71 -17.74
C PRO A 18 -0.74 -6.04 -17.06
N LEU A 19 -0.96 -7.29 -16.64
CA LEU A 19 -2.17 -7.73 -15.93
C LEU A 19 -2.15 -7.42 -14.44
N ASN A 20 -0.98 -7.22 -13.83
CA ASN A 20 -0.88 -6.85 -12.42
C ASN A 20 -1.01 -5.33 -12.27
N LYS A 21 -2.23 -4.82 -12.37
CA LYS A 21 -2.60 -3.42 -12.06
C LYS A 21 -2.60 -3.14 -10.55
N ASP A 22 -1.84 -3.89 -9.76
CA ASP A 22 -1.72 -3.67 -8.32
C ASP A 22 -1.07 -2.31 -8.09
N LYS A 23 -1.87 -1.35 -7.60
CA LYS A 23 -1.38 -0.04 -7.20
C LYS A 23 -0.57 -0.19 -5.92
N PHE A 24 0.47 0.61 -5.77
CA PHE A 24 1.26 0.72 -4.54
C PHE A 24 1.01 2.08 -3.91
N HIS A 25 0.59 2.08 -2.65
CA HIS A 25 0.31 3.27 -1.85
C HIS A 25 1.49 3.59 -0.96
N ARG A 26 1.88 4.87 -0.90
CA ARG A 26 2.90 5.36 0.02
C ARG A 26 2.28 5.68 1.38
N PHE A 27 3.14 5.89 2.38
CA PHE A 27 2.69 6.30 3.70
C PHE A 27 1.69 7.47 3.65
N PRO A 28 0.59 7.38 4.42
CA PRO A 28 -0.35 8.48 4.53
C PRO A 28 0.32 9.68 5.20
N LYS A 29 -0.08 10.89 4.79
CA LYS A 29 0.40 12.15 5.40
C LYS A 29 -0.13 12.33 6.83
N ASN A 30 -1.26 11.71 7.15
CA ASN A 30 -1.83 11.74 8.48
C ASN A 30 -0.99 10.86 9.43
N PHE A 31 -0.55 11.48 10.52
CA PHE A 31 0.33 10.88 11.52
C PHE A 31 -0.26 9.65 12.20
N ASP A 32 -1.57 9.64 12.48
CA ASP A 32 -2.21 8.52 13.17
C ASP A 32 -2.24 7.25 12.31
N PHE A 33 -2.54 7.41 11.01
CA PHE A 33 -2.46 6.29 10.07
C PHE A 33 -1.01 5.88 9.79
N CYS A 34 -0.07 6.84 9.79
CA CYS A 34 1.35 6.54 9.63
C CYS A 34 1.86 5.63 10.76
N LYS A 35 1.45 5.85 12.02
CA LYS A 35 1.77 4.95 13.15
C LYS A 35 1.25 3.53 12.94
N GLN A 36 0.02 3.38 12.46
CA GLN A 36 -0.56 2.06 12.19
C GLN A 36 0.24 1.32 11.11
N TRP A 37 0.66 2.04 10.07
CA TRP A 37 1.49 1.51 9.01
C TRP A 37 2.90 1.11 9.49
N LEU A 38 3.53 1.89 10.37
CA LEU A 38 4.84 1.55 10.93
C LEU A 38 4.83 0.23 11.69
N ASN A 39 3.73 -0.12 12.35
CA ASN A 39 3.57 -1.41 13.01
C ASN A 39 3.41 -2.57 12.02
N ALA A 40 2.80 -2.31 10.86
CA ALA A 40 2.52 -3.33 9.85
C ALA A 40 3.68 -3.55 8.85
N ILE A 41 4.59 -2.58 8.71
CA ILE A 41 5.57 -2.52 7.63
C ILE A 41 7.00 -2.51 8.18
N LYS A 42 7.88 -3.38 7.67
CA LYS A 42 9.26 -3.50 8.19
C LYS A 42 10.35 -2.79 7.39
N ARG A 43 10.18 -2.58 6.08
CA ARG A 43 11.33 -2.28 5.19
C ARG A 43 11.10 -1.26 4.07
N THR A 44 9.89 -1.11 3.55
CA THR A 44 9.64 -0.23 2.40
C THR A 44 8.47 0.70 2.64
N ALA A 45 8.58 1.92 2.13
CA ALA A 45 7.58 2.97 2.30
C ALA A 45 6.33 2.82 1.41
N SER A 46 6.04 1.61 0.95
CA SER A 46 4.95 1.35 0.01
C SER A 46 4.25 0.02 0.28
N VAL A 47 2.92 0.04 0.28
CA VAL A 47 2.06 -1.14 0.48
C VAL A 47 1.20 -1.36 -0.77
N SER A 48 1.00 -2.61 -1.17
CA SER A 48 0.11 -2.95 -2.27
C SER A 48 -1.36 -2.72 -1.93
N SER A 49 -2.14 -2.27 -2.91
CA SER A 49 -3.61 -2.10 -2.87
C SER A 49 -4.36 -3.34 -2.36
N LYS A 50 -3.79 -4.54 -2.50
CA LYS A 50 -4.35 -5.80 -1.98
C LYS A 50 -4.46 -5.87 -0.45
N HIS A 51 -3.79 -4.99 0.28
CA HIS A 51 -3.86 -4.93 1.74
C HIS A 51 -4.83 -3.87 2.25
N PHE A 52 -5.57 -3.23 1.35
CA PHE A 52 -6.59 -2.24 1.67
C PHE A 52 -7.94 -2.83 1.28
N LEU A 53 -8.92 -2.56 2.12
CA LEU A 53 -10.33 -2.76 1.79
C LEU A 53 -10.81 -1.57 0.97
N ASP A 54 -11.87 -1.74 0.18
CA ASP A 54 -12.48 -0.62 -0.55
C ASP A 54 -12.91 0.52 0.39
N SER A 55 -13.30 0.18 1.63
CA SER A 55 -13.60 1.15 2.70
C SER A 55 -12.41 2.02 3.10
N ASP A 56 -11.18 1.52 2.94
CA ASP A 56 -9.97 2.28 3.31
C ASP A 56 -9.65 3.39 2.29
N TYR A 57 -10.24 3.31 1.10
CA TYR A 57 -10.12 4.34 0.05
C TYR A 57 -11.16 5.46 0.18
N ASN A 58 -12.23 5.25 0.94
CA ASN A 58 -13.38 6.15 1.06
C ASN A 58 -13.15 7.34 2.01
N TYR A 59 -11.93 7.83 2.15
CA TYR A 59 -11.67 8.97 3.07
C TYR A 59 -11.94 10.35 2.45
N ASN A 60 -12.39 10.47 1.19
CA ASN A 60 -12.98 11.74 0.73
C ASN A 60 -13.78 11.63 -0.60
N THR A 61 -15.11 11.60 -0.52
CA THR A 61 -16.00 12.09 -1.60
C THR A 61 -17.13 12.97 -1.08
N ASN A 62 -16.91 13.72 0.00
CA ASN A 62 -17.77 14.87 0.33
C ASN A 62 -17.01 16.15 -0.03
N SER A 63 -17.19 16.59 -1.28
CA SER A 63 -17.01 18.00 -1.69
C SER A 63 -18.33 18.73 -1.55
#